data_AF-E2BYT6-F1
#
_entry.id   AF-E2BYT6-F1
#
_cell.length_a   1.000
_cell.length_b   1.000
_cell.length_c   1.000
_cell.angle_alpha   90.00
_cell.angle_beta   90.00
_cell.angle_gamma   90.00
#
_symmetry.space_group_name_H-M   'P 1'
#
loop_
_entity.id
_entity.type
_entity.pdbx_description
1 polymer ?
#
loop_
_entity_poly.entity_id
_entity_poly.type
_entity_poly.pdbx_seq_one_letter_code
_entity_poly.pdbx_strand_id
1 'polypeptide(L)'
;MRLLAVAVGFLLQAWIVSCGTRPSFVSDQMIATAASVVNACQTQTGVATADIEAVRNGQWPETRQLKCYMYCLWEQFGLVDDKRELSLNGMLTFFQRIPAYRAEVEKAISECKGIAKGDNCEYAYTFNKCYAELSPRTYYLF
;
A
#
# COMPACT_ATOMS: atom_id res chain seq x y z
N MET A 1 -19.18 2.41 -54.57
CA MET A 1 -19.43 1.20 -53.76
C MET A 1 -18.17 0.91 -52.96
N ARG A 2 -18.27 1.11 -51.64
CA ARG A 2 -17.33 0.68 -50.58
C ARG A 2 -15.99 1.45 -50.47
N LEU A 3 -16.11 2.65 -49.88
CA LEU A 3 -15.24 3.05 -48.76
C LEU A 3 -15.21 1.90 -47.73
N LEU A 4 -14.04 1.51 -47.24
CA LEU A 4 -13.69 0.60 -46.12
C LEU A 4 -12.34 -0.06 -46.51
N ALA A 5 -11.23 -0.02 -45.80
CA ALA A 5 -10.98 0.28 -44.40
C ALA A 5 -9.49 0.66 -44.25
N VAL A 6 -9.19 1.93 -43.95
CA VAL A 6 -7.92 2.33 -43.32
C VAL A 6 -8.28 2.80 -41.92
N ALA A 7 -8.60 1.84 -41.05
CA ALA A 7 -8.89 2.10 -39.64
C ALA A 7 -8.52 0.89 -38.77
N VAL A 8 -7.48 0.15 -39.15
CA VAL A 8 -6.95 -0.96 -38.35
C VAL A 8 -5.52 -0.57 -37.99
N GLY A 9 -5.32 0.02 -36.81
CA GLY A 9 -3.96 0.25 -36.32
C GLY A 9 -3.79 1.14 -35.11
N PHE A 10 -4.77 1.96 -34.72
CA PHE A 10 -4.56 3.00 -33.68
C PHE A 10 -5.53 2.96 -32.48
N LEU A 11 -6.19 1.83 -32.21
CA LEU A 11 -7.13 1.69 -31.07
C LEU A 11 -6.79 0.54 -30.10
N LEU A 12 -5.54 0.07 -30.05
CA LEU A 12 -5.11 -1.02 -29.14
C LEU A 12 -4.04 -0.63 -28.12
N GLN A 13 -3.83 0.65 -27.87
CA GLN A 13 -3.15 1.11 -26.66
C GLN A 13 -4.18 1.70 -25.71
N ALA A 14 -5.29 0.98 -25.51
CA ALA A 14 -5.98 1.04 -24.23
C ALA A 14 -4.98 0.45 -23.24
N TRP A 15 -4.12 1.30 -22.68
CA TRP A 15 -3.43 0.99 -21.46
C TRP A 15 -4.52 0.49 -20.53
N ILE A 16 -4.49 -0.80 -20.25
CA ILE A 16 -5.27 -1.39 -19.18
C ILE A 16 -4.71 -0.69 -17.95
N VAL A 17 -5.31 0.46 -17.62
CA VAL A 17 -5.17 1.06 -16.30
C VAL A 17 -5.86 0.04 -15.42
N SER A 18 -5.09 -0.98 -15.02
CA SER A 18 -5.45 -1.84 -13.92
C SER A 18 -5.49 -0.88 -12.74
N CYS A 19 -6.68 -0.37 -12.45
CA CYS A 19 -6.93 0.24 -11.15
C CYS A 19 -6.76 -0.92 -10.19
N GLY A 20 -5.66 -0.92 -9.42
CA GLY A 20 -5.27 -2.04 -8.57
C GLY A 20 -6.46 -2.52 -7.78
N THR A 21 -6.81 -3.80 -7.93
CA THR A 21 -8.04 -4.34 -7.34
C THR A 21 -7.88 -4.31 -5.83
N ARG A 22 -8.57 -3.37 -5.18
CA ARG A 22 -8.69 -3.31 -3.73
C ARG A 22 -9.12 -4.70 -3.20
N PRO A 23 -8.35 -5.32 -2.29
CA PRO A 23 -8.71 -6.62 -1.74
C PRO A 23 -10.09 -6.61 -1.08
N SER A 24 -10.81 -7.73 -1.14
CA SER A 24 -12.18 -7.86 -0.61
C SER A 24 -12.30 -7.62 0.90
N PHE A 25 -11.20 -7.76 1.66
CA PHE A 25 -11.19 -7.47 3.10
C PHE A 25 -11.24 -5.97 3.41
N VAL A 26 -10.78 -5.11 2.49
CA VAL A 26 -10.86 -3.66 2.64
C VAL A 26 -12.28 -3.26 2.27
N SER A 27 -13.07 -2.75 3.22
CA SER A 27 -14.46 -2.34 3.01
C SER A 27 -14.60 -0.84 2.70
N ASP A 28 -15.75 -0.42 2.16
CA ASP A 28 -15.96 0.99 1.82
C ASP A 28 -15.95 1.86 3.07
N GLN A 29 -16.43 1.30 4.18
CA GLN A 29 -16.32 1.92 5.49
C GLN A 29 -14.86 2.11 5.91
N MET A 30 -13.96 1.16 5.64
CA MET A 30 -12.53 1.31 5.94
C MET A 30 -11.91 2.44 5.10
N ILE A 31 -12.23 2.51 3.80
CA ILE A 31 -11.76 3.60 2.93
C ILE A 31 -12.29 4.96 3.42
N ALA A 32 -13.58 5.07 3.71
CA ALA A 32 -14.18 6.30 4.21
C ALA A 32 -13.55 6.74 5.54
N THR A 33 -13.25 5.80 6.43
CA THR A 33 -12.61 6.08 7.73
C THR A 33 -11.15 6.51 7.54
N ALA A 34 -10.43 5.94 6.58
CA ALA A 34 -9.03 6.26 6.30
C ALA A 34 -8.86 7.56 5.48
N ALA A 35 -9.91 8.06 4.83
CA ALA A 35 -9.81 9.16 3.86
C ALA A 35 -9.15 10.43 4.43
N SER A 36 -9.47 10.82 5.67
CA SER A 36 -8.85 11.99 6.30
C SER A 36 -7.35 11.79 6.55
N VAL A 37 -6.96 10.59 7.00
CA VAL A 37 -5.56 10.20 7.21
C VAL A 37 -4.80 10.18 5.89
N VAL A 38 -5.38 9.57 4.85
CA VAL A 38 -4.79 9.54 3.50
C VAL A 38 -4.55 10.94 2.98
N ASN A 39 -5.55 11.82 3.04
CA ASN A 39 -5.43 13.20 2.58
C ASN A 39 -4.37 13.97 3.36
N ALA A 40 -4.29 13.79 4.68
CA ALA A 40 -3.28 14.44 5.51
C ALA A 40 -1.87 13.96 5.14
N CYS A 41 -1.66 12.65 5.01
CA CYS A 41 -0.36 12.08 4.66
C CYS A 41 0.06 12.43 3.22
N GLN A 42 -0.86 12.45 2.26
CA GLN A 42 -0.54 12.94 0.90
C GLN A 42 -0.12 14.41 0.93
N THR A 43 -0.85 15.26 1.67
CA THR A 43 -0.52 16.68 1.82
C THR A 43 0.85 16.88 2.49
N GLN A 44 1.13 16.15 3.56
CA GLN A 44 2.36 16.28 4.33
C GLN A 44 3.60 15.82 3.56
N THR A 45 3.46 14.75 2.77
CA THR A 45 4.60 14.10 2.11
C THR A 45 4.77 14.52 0.66
N GLY A 46 3.72 15.04 0.02
CA GLY A 46 3.70 15.36 -1.41
C GLY A 46 3.74 14.13 -2.31
N VAL A 47 3.37 12.94 -1.82
CA VAL A 47 3.33 11.73 -2.65
C VAL A 47 2.31 11.88 -3.78
N ALA A 48 2.68 11.46 -4.98
CA ALA A 48 1.77 11.41 -6.11
C ALA A 48 0.78 10.26 -5.93
N THR A 49 -0.50 10.49 -6.23
CA THR A 49 -1.51 9.41 -6.25
C THR A 49 -1.08 8.25 -7.17
N ALA A 50 -0.39 8.55 -8.27
CA ALA A 50 0.15 7.54 -9.19
C ALA A 50 1.17 6.60 -8.52
N ASP A 51 1.98 7.08 -7.56
CA ASP A 51 2.93 6.23 -6.83
C ASP A 51 2.21 5.25 -5.89
N ILE A 52 1.12 5.71 -5.25
CA ILE A 52 0.27 4.87 -4.40
C ILE A 52 -0.44 3.79 -5.24
N GLU A 53 -0.99 4.19 -6.40
CA GLU A 53 -1.63 3.27 -7.35
C GLU A 53 -0.64 2.26 -7.92
N ALA A 54 0.60 2.68 -8.22
CA ALA A 54 1.67 1.79 -8.65
C ALA A 54 1.92 0.68 -7.61
N VAL A 55 1.97 1.02 -6.31
CA VAL A 55 2.11 0.03 -5.23
C VAL A 55 0.95 -0.95 -5.19
N ARG A 56 -0.29 -0.47 -5.35
CA ARG A 56 -1.48 -1.34 -5.44
C ARG A 56 -1.43 -2.29 -6.65
N ASN A 57 -0.67 -1.91 -7.68
CA ASN A 57 -0.43 -2.69 -8.89
C ASN A 57 0.86 -3.54 -8.84
N GLY A 58 1.48 -3.67 -7.65
CA GLY A 58 2.69 -4.46 -7.45
C GLY A 58 3.97 -3.80 -7.98
N GLN A 59 3.91 -2.52 -8.36
CA GLN A 59 5.07 -1.73 -8.72
C GLN A 59 5.54 -0.92 -7.51
N TRP A 60 6.84 -0.84 -7.27
CA TRP A 60 7.36 -0.23 -6.05
C TRP A 60 8.28 0.95 -6.36
N PRO A 61 7.73 2.14 -6.74
CA PRO A 61 8.54 3.34 -6.91
C PRO A 61 9.40 3.61 -5.68
N GLU A 62 10.62 4.11 -5.87
CA GLU A 62 11.55 4.37 -4.76
C GLU A 62 11.60 5.86 -4.38
N THR A 63 10.54 6.60 -4.69
CA THR A 63 10.46 8.04 -4.40
C THR A 63 10.43 8.29 -2.89
N ARG A 64 11.17 9.31 -2.43
CA ARG A 64 11.23 9.66 -1.00
C ARG A 64 9.82 9.94 -0.43
N GLN A 65 8.97 10.57 -1.23
CA GLN A 65 7.62 10.94 -0.86
C GLN A 65 6.76 9.70 -0.57
N LEU A 66 6.82 8.66 -1.42
CA LEU A 66 6.10 7.41 -1.19
C LEU A 66 6.59 6.69 0.08
N LYS A 67 7.90 6.61 0.28
CA LYS A 67 8.48 5.98 1.47
C LYS A 67 7.99 6.67 2.75
N CYS A 68 8.01 8.01 2.76
CA CYS A 68 7.53 8.77 3.91
C CYS A 68 6.01 8.76 4.04
N TYR A 69 5.27 8.62 2.95
CA TYR A 69 3.82 8.41 2.98
C TYR A 69 3.46 7.12 3.73
N MET A 70 4.13 6.01 3.42
CA MET A 70 3.94 4.75 4.13
C MET A 70 4.20 4.89 5.64
N TYR A 71 5.27 5.60 6.00
CA TYR A 71 5.56 5.87 7.41
C TYR A 71 4.52 6.79 8.07
N CYS A 72 4.07 7.85 7.38
CA CYS A 72 3.01 8.73 7.88
C CYS A 72 1.72 7.96 8.20
N LEU A 73 1.31 7.04 7.32
CA LEU A 73 0.15 6.18 7.57
C LEU A 73 0.31 5.37 8.86
N TRP A 74 1.50 4.84 9.12
CA TRP A 74 1.76 4.12 10.37
C TRP A 74 1.63 5.00 11.60
N GLU A 75 2.14 6.24 11.55
CA GLU A 75 1.97 7.19 12.65
C GLU A 75 0.48 7.51 12.89
N GLN A 76 -0.25 7.85 11.83
CA GLN A 76 -1.65 8.25 11.93
C GLN A 76 -2.58 7.10 12.34
N PHE A 77 -2.25 5.86 11.99
CA PHE A 77 -3.00 4.68 12.42
C PHE A 77 -2.52 4.11 13.77
N GLY A 78 -1.55 4.73 14.46
CA GLY A 78 -1.07 4.28 15.76
C GLY A 78 -0.29 2.96 15.70
N LEU A 79 0.38 2.70 14.57
CA LEU A 79 1.17 1.49 14.33
C LEU A 79 2.62 1.65 14.78
N VAL A 80 3.04 2.86 15.16
CA VAL A 80 4.35 3.11 15.76
C VAL A 80 4.22 3.33 17.26
N ASP A 81 5.27 3.02 18.02
CA ASP A 81 5.38 3.33 19.44
C ASP A 81 5.98 4.73 19.69
N ASP A 82 6.14 5.09 20.96
CA ASP A 82 6.71 6.38 21.40
C ASP A 82 8.17 6.59 20.95
N LYS A 83 8.87 5.51 20.57
CA LYS A 83 10.22 5.56 20.00
C LYS A 83 10.22 5.69 18.48
N ARG A 84 9.03 5.83 17.87
CA ARG A 84 8.83 5.90 16.43
C ARG A 84 9.20 4.60 15.71
N GLU A 85 9.17 3.49 16.42
CA GLU A 85 9.42 2.15 15.87
C GLU A 85 8.09 1.43 15.63
N LEU A 86 8.06 0.50 14.66
CA LEU A 86 6.86 -0.28 14.36
C LEU A 86 6.46 -1.16 15.56
N SER A 87 5.25 -0.92 16.07
CA SER A 87 4.63 -1.66 17.16
C SER A 87 4.04 -2.97 16.66
N LEU A 88 4.62 -4.09 17.09
CA LEU A 88 4.06 -5.42 16.81
C LEU A 88 2.63 -5.53 17.32
N ASN A 89 2.36 -5.04 18.53
CA ASN A 89 1.03 -5.08 19.11
C ASN A 89 0.05 -4.18 18.34
N GLY A 90 0.49 -3.02 17.87
CA GLY A 90 -0.33 -2.14 17.02
C GLY A 90 -0.72 -2.83 15.71
N MET A 91 0.27 -3.43 15.03
CA MET A 91 0.04 -4.18 13.80
C MET A 91 -0.87 -5.39 14.03
N LEU A 92 -0.62 -6.19 15.07
CA LEU A 92 -1.47 -7.33 15.39
C LEU A 92 -2.89 -6.89 15.71
N THR A 93 -3.09 -5.82 16.48
CA THR A 93 -4.44 -5.29 16.77
C THR A 93 -5.13 -4.80 15.51
N PHE A 94 -4.40 -4.16 14.60
CA PHE A 94 -4.92 -3.67 13.32
C PHE A 94 -5.36 -4.84 12.41
N PHE A 95 -4.53 -5.87 12.28
CA PHE A 95 -4.77 -7.00 11.38
C PHE A 95 -5.54 -8.18 11.99
N GLN A 96 -5.71 -8.25 13.32
CA GLN A 96 -6.56 -9.24 14.02
C GLN A 96 -8.02 -9.22 13.56
N ARG A 97 -8.43 -8.17 12.83
CA ARG A 97 -9.72 -8.06 12.15
C ARG A 97 -9.89 -9.04 10.98
N ILE A 98 -8.85 -9.81 10.61
CA ILE A 98 -8.93 -10.83 9.56
C ILE A 98 -8.51 -12.22 10.11
N PRO A 99 -9.37 -12.88 10.91
CA PRO A 99 -9.04 -14.14 11.58
C PRO A 99 -8.51 -15.24 10.63
N ALA A 100 -9.00 -15.26 9.39
CA ALA A 100 -8.61 -16.23 8.38
C ALA A 100 -7.12 -16.19 7.99
N TYR A 101 -6.44 -15.05 8.16
CA TYR A 101 -5.04 -14.87 7.77
C TYR A 101 -4.11 -14.60 8.95
N ARG A 102 -4.58 -14.78 10.20
CA ARG A 102 -3.83 -14.40 11.40
C ARG A 102 -2.40 -14.95 11.43
N ALA A 103 -2.21 -16.24 11.16
CA ALA A 103 -0.88 -16.86 11.18
C ALA A 103 0.04 -16.35 10.06
N GLU A 104 -0.52 -16.10 8.86
CA GLU A 104 0.21 -15.53 7.72
C GLU A 104 0.70 -14.11 8.04
N VAL A 105 -0.20 -13.30 8.59
CA VAL A 105 0.09 -11.93 9.02
C VAL A 105 1.13 -11.90 10.14
N GLU A 106 0.95 -12.71 11.19
CA GLU A 106 1.91 -12.80 12.32
C GLU A 106 3.32 -13.16 11.82
N LYS A 107 3.41 -14.16 10.93
CA LYS A 107 4.67 -14.56 10.31
C LYS A 107 5.28 -13.42 9.48
N ALA A 108 4.50 -12.80 8.59
CA ALA A 108 4.97 -11.72 7.73
C ALA A 108 5.50 -10.53 8.54
N ILE A 109 4.76 -10.07 9.56
CA ILE A 109 5.20 -8.97 10.43
C ILE A 109 6.52 -9.33 11.13
N SER A 110 6.62 -10.55 11.69
CA SER A 110 7.83 -11.00 12.39
C SER A 110 9.06 -11.03 11.48
N GLU A 111 8.93 -11.57 10.27
CA GLU A 111 10.04 -11.68 9.31
C GLU A 111 10.44 -10.30 8.77
N CYS A 112 9.47 -9.46 8.40
CA CYS A 112 9.73 -8.16 7.80
C CYS A 112 10.31 -7.14 8.78
N LYS A 113 9.94 -7.21 10.07
CA LYS A 113 10.51 -6.35 11.12
C LYS A 113 12.03 -6.56 11.28
N GLY A 114 12.52 -7.78 11.06
CA GLY A 114 13.95 -8.10 11.20
C GLY A 114 14.84 -7.56 10.08
N ILE A 115 14.28 -7.32 8.89
CA ILE A 115 15.05 -6.90 7.70
C ILE A 115 14.91 -5.41 7.37
N ALA A 116 13.85 -4.75 7.84
CA ALA A 116 13.63 -3.33 7.61
C ALA A 116 14.70 -2.49 8.34
N LYS A 117 15.34 -1.58 7.61
CA LYS A 117 16.47 -0.76 8.07
C LYS A 117 16.42 0.63 7.43
N GLY A 118 17.24 1.54 7.95
CA GLY A 118 17.37 2.91 7.45
C GLY A 118 16.65 3.91 8.36
N ASP A 119 16.35 5.09 7.82
CA ASP A 119 15.46 6.01 8.52
C ASP A 119 14.01 5.51 8.51
N ASN A 120 13.14 6.20 9.23
CA ASN A 120 11.75 5.80 9.39
C ASN A 120 10.99 5.58 8.07
N CYS A 121 11.28 6.38 7.04
CA CYS A 121 10.64 6.23 5.74
C CYS A 121 11.20 5.02 4.97
N GLU A 122 12.53 4.85 4.95
CA GLU A 122 13.18 3.68 4.33
C GLU A 122 12.77 2.38 5.00
N TYR A 123 12.70 2.39 6.33
CA TYR A 123 12.21 1.29 7.13
C TYR A 123 10.76 0.96 6.74
N ALA A 124 9.87 1.97 6.65
CA ALA A 124 8.47 1.76 6.30
C ALA A 124 8.30 1.17 4.91
N TYR A 125 9.05 1.66 3.93
CA TYR A 125 9.04 1.14 2.58
C TYR A 125 9.52 -0.31 2.52
N THR A 126 10.66 -0.61 3.14
CA THR A 126 11.24 -1.96 3.16
C THR A 126 10.29 -2.96 3.82
N PHE A 127 9.68 -2.57 4.93
CA PHE A 127 8.68 -3.39 5.60
C PHE A 127 7.46 -3.62 4.71
N ASN A 128 6.88 -2.56 4.13
CA ASN A 128 5.67 -2.68 3.29
C ASN A 128 5.92 -3.61 2.10
N LYS A 129 7.07 -3.48 1.44
CA LYS A 129 7.46 -4.34 0.32
C LYS A 129 7.58 -5.80 0.73
N CYS A 130 8.31 -6.08 1.81
CA CYS A 130 8.41 -7.43 2.36
C CYS A 130 7.05 -8.01 2.76
N TYR A 131 6.20 -7.21 3.43
CA TYR A 131 4.90 -7.66 3.88
C TYR A 131 3.99 -8.00 2.69
N ALA A 132 4.01 -7.18 1.64
CA ALA A 132 3.25 -7.43 0.42
C ALA A 132 3.71 -8.71 -0.30
N GLU A 133 4.99 -9.07 -0.23
CA GLU A 133 5.52 -10.32 -0.77
C GLU A 133 5.08 -11.55 0.05
N LEU A 134 5.09 -11.44 1.38
CA LEU A 134 4.77 -12.57 2.28
C LEU A 134 3.27 -12.74 2.54
N SER A 135 2.50 -11.66 2.49
CA SER A 135 1.04 -11.67 2.68
C SER A 135 0.30 -10.77 1.67
N PRO A 136 0.41 -11.06 0.36
CA PRO A 136 -0.19 -10.22 -0.70
C PRO A 136 -1.71 -10.10 -0.58
N ARG A 137 -2.39 -11.11 -0.01
CA ARG A 137 -3.86 -11.12 0.15
C ARG A 137 -4.36 -10.17 1.24
N THR A 138 -3.48 -9.77 2.15
CA THR A 138 -3.80 -8.88 3.28
C THR A 138 -3.13 -7.52 3.17
N TYR A 139 -2.39 -7.27 2.08
CA TYR A 139 -1.73 -6.01 1.84
C TYR A 139 -2.63 -5.05 1.06
N TYR A 140 -2.70 -3.81 1.55
CA TYR A 140 -3.29 -2.70 0.82
C TYR A 140 -2.65 -1.40 1.30
N LEU A 141 -2.12 -0.61 0.37
CA LEU A 141 -1.70 0.75 0.64
C LEU A 141 -2.91 1.68 0.49
N PHE A 142 -3.34 2.33 1.56
CA PHE A 142 -4.43 3.30 1.56
C PHE A 142 -4.11 4.55 0.74
#